data_AF-K0EKM6-F1
#
_entry.id   AF-K0EKM6-F1
#
_cell.length_a   1.000
_cell.length_b   1.000
_cell.length_c   1.000
_cell.angle_alpha   90.00
_cell.angle_beta   90.00
_cell.angle_gamma   90.00
#
_symmetry.space_group_name_H-M   'P 1'
#
loop_
_entity.id
_entity.type
_entity.pdbx_description
1 polymer ?
#
loop_
_entity_poly.entity_id
_entity_poly.type
_entity_poly.pdbx_seq_one_letter_code
_entity_poly.pdbx_strand_id
1 'polypeptide(L)'
;MDTAGLNVALSEATCLGLQVDAVAGQLRLDLEVLTLPENGTPTEDYRVQVTFTGVGRVAASLRMQNWDAVEPQVLPLQLDGLDEAIRSFGGGRLHGWEFIDLDDSGWTLWGELLSFDTRIDDHDSAHVLEFSQEEGIDPRELDVRVWFDNVLIQDANGQEIPLAQFIAGATRWWAAHDAGDPRATRPGVAPPL
;
A
#
# COMPACT_ATOMS: atom_id res chain seq x y z
N MET A 1 7.64 8.92 -13.06
CA MET A 1 7.75 8.74 -11.59
C MET A 1 8.81 7.69 -11.30
N ASP A 2 9.52 7.73 -10.17
CA ASP A 2 10.49 6.69 -9.77
C ASP A 2 9.77 5.51 -9.09
N THR A 3 9.30 4.55 -9.90
CA THR A 3 8.48 3.42 -9.44
C THR A 3 9.29 2.41 -8.62
N ALA A 4 10.53 2.12 -9.03
CA ALA A 4 11.42 1.24 -8.31
C ALA A 4 11.74 1.80 -6.91
N GLY A 5 12.02 3.10 -6.80
CA GLY A 5 12.21 3.75 -5.51
C GLY A 5 10.95 3.75 -4.64
N LEU A 6 9.77 3.92 -5.23
CA LEU A 6 8.49 3.79 -4.53
C LEU A 6 8.26 2.38 -3.98
N ASN A 7 8.58 1.34 -4.75
CA ASN A 7 8.47 -0.05 -4.29
C ASN A 7 9.34 -0.28 -3.04
N VAL A 8 10.57 0.23 -3.03
CA VAL A 8 11.45 0.20 -1.84
C VAL A 8 10.85 0.95 -0.66
N ALA A 9 10.20 2.09 -0.92
CA ALA A 9 9.63 2.94 0.13
C ALA A 9 8.33 2.39 0.74
N LEU A 10 7.56 1.63 -0.03
CA LEU A 10 6.32 0.98 0.41
C LEU A 10 6.55 -0.43 0.98
N SER A 11 7.74 -1.00 0.77
CA SER A 11 8.11 -2.30 1.33
C SER A 11 7.97 -2.30 2.85
N GLU A 12 7.25 -3.30 3.38
CA GLU A 12 6.94 -3.46 4.80
C GLU A 12 6.14 -2.29 5.42
N ALA A 13 5.57 -1.40 4.60
CA ALA A 13 4.72 -0.33 5.09
C ALA A 13 3.44 -0.90 5.72
N THR A 14 2.98 -0.26 6.79
CA THR A 14 1.73 -0.63 7.44
C THR A 14 0.61 0.28 6.94
N CYS A 15 -0.48 -0.30 6.45
CA CYS A 15 -1.63 0.46 5.97
C CYS A 15 -2.63 0.71 7.11
N LEU A 16 -2.75 1.96 7.53
CA LEU A 16 -3.58 2.37 8.67
C LEU A 16 -5.02 2.74 8.26
N GLY A 17 -5.23 3.07 6.99
CA GLY A 17 -6.52 3.49 6.48
C GLY A 17 -6.42 4.07 5.08
N LEU A 18 -7.59 4.37 4.52
CA LEU A 18 -7.72 4.88 3.17
C LEU A 18 -8.83 5.92 3.09
N GLN A 19 -8.69 6.86 2.17
CA GLN A 19 -9.78 7.76 1.79
C GLN A 19 -9.86 7.90 0.28
N VAL A 20 -11.08 7.90 -0.26
CA VAL A 20 -11.33 8.18 -1.68
C VAL A 20 -12.11 9.47 -1.80
N ASP A 21 -11.57 10.40 -2.59
CA ASP A 21 -12.30 11.56 -3.10
C ASP A 21 -12.52 11.37 -4.60
N ALA A 22 -13.63 10.73 -4.95
CA ALA A 22 -13.97 10.45 -6.34
C ALA A 22 -14.20 11.72 -7.16
N VAL A 23 -14.62 12.83 -6.53
CA VAL A 23 -14.83 14.11 -7.24
C VAL A 23 -13.49 14.75 -7.59
N ALA A 24 -12.51 14.67 -6.69
CA ALA A 24 -11.16 15.15 -6.94
C ALA A 24 -10.29 14.18 -7.76
N GLY A 25 -10.76 12.95 -8.00
CA GLY A 25 -9.95 11.89 -8.61
C GLY A 25 -8.73 11.54 -7.74
N GLN A 26 -8.93 11.41 -6.43
CA GLN A 26 -7.87 11.15 -5.46
C GLN A 26 -8.17 9.93 -4.60
N LEU A 27 -7.12 9.15 -4.34
CA LEU A 27 -7.10 8.11 -3.33
C LEU A 27 -5.92 8.38 -2.40
N ARG A 28 -6.14 8.21 -1.12
CA ARG A 28 -5.16 8.54 -0.09
C ARG A 28 -4.98 7.35 0.82
N LEU A 29 -3.73 6.96 1.04
CA LEU A 29 -3.35 5.96 2.02
C LEU A 29 -2.68 6.64 3.21
N ASP A 30 -3.12 6.30 4.40
CA ASP A 30 -2.40 6.63 5.64
C ASP A 30 -1.49 5.45 5.98
N LEU A 31 -0.18 5.67 5.93
CA LEU A 31 0.83 4.61 6.08
C LEU A 31 1.78 4.89 7.23
N GLU A 32 2.27 3.84 7.88
CA GLU A 32 3.54 3.88 8.61
C GLU A 32 4.63 3.25 7.73
N VAL A 33 5.71 4.00 7.46
CA VAL A 33 6.78 3.57 6.55
C VAL A 33 8.13 3.46 7.25
N LEU A 34 9.01 2.60 6.74
CA LEU A 34 10.36 2.46 7.24
C LEU A 34 11.26 3.53 6.61
N THR A 35 11.79 4.44 7.43
CA THR A 35 12.61 5.55 6.92
C THR A 35 13.69 5.98 7.92
N LEU A 36 14.84 6.42 7.40
CA LEU A 36 15.90 7.07 8.18
C LEU A 36 16.20 8.47 7.64
N PRO A 37 16.35 9.48 8.51
CA PRO A 37 16.80 10.79 8.09
C PRO A 37 18.27 10.72 7.62
N GLU A 38 18.67 11.67 6.78
CA GLU A 38 20.08 11.79 6.35
C GLU A 38 20.97 12.13 7.54
N ASN A 39 20.50 13.02 8.40
CA ASN A 39 21.19 13.48 9.60
C ASN A 39 20.25 13.44 10.80
N GLY A 40 20.79 13.07 11.96
CA GLY A 40 20.07 13.11 13.23
C GLY A 40 19.51 11.77 13.69
N THR A 41 18.68 11.84 14.72
CA THR A 41 18.06 10.69 15.36
C THR A 41 16.85 10.23 14.52
N PRO A 42 16.61 8.91 14.35
CA PRO A 42 15.39 8.42 13.73
C PRO A 42 14.16 9.09 14.36
N THR A 43 13.21 9.51 13.52
CA THR A 43 11.91 9.98 14.00
C THR A 43 11.16 8.79 14.60
N GLU A 44 10.48 8.98 15.73
CA GLU A 44 9.55 7.97 16.25
C GLU A 44 8.23 7.97 15.47
N ASP A 45 7.93 9.06 14.76
CA ASP A 45 6.76 9.18 13.91
C ASP A 45 7.12 8.85 12.45
N TYR A 46 6.60 7.72 12.00
CA TYR A 46 6.82 7.14 10.69
C TYR A 46 5.60 7.29 9.79
N ARG A 47 4.61 8.09 10.22
CA ARG A 47 3.36 8.25 9.53
C ARG A 47 3.50 9.22 8.37
N VAL A 48 3.03 8.77 7.23
CA VAL A 48 2.92 9.55 6.02
C VAL A 48 1.55 9.36 5.41
N GLN A 49 1.14 10.35 4.65
CA GLN A 49 -0.03 10.28 3.80
C GLN A 49 0.42 10.24 2.35
N VAL A 50 0.10 9.15 1.66
CA VAL A 50 0.40 8.95 0.24
C VAL A 50 -0.88 9.20 -0.54
N THR A 51 -0.93 10.32 -1.27
CA THR A 51 -2.08 10.69 -2.09
C THR A 51 -1.78 10.38 -3.55
N PHE A 52 -2.53 9.45 -4.12
CA PHE A 52 -2.59 9.13 -5.54
C PHE A 52 -3.58 10.11 -6.20
N THR A 53 -3.14 10.76 -7.26
CA THR A 53 -3.93 11.77 -8.00
C THR A 53 -4.16 11.31 -9.43
N GLY A 54 -5.25 11.78 -10.05
CA GLY A 54 -5.66 11.29 -11.37
C GLY A 54 -6.13 9.85 -11.28
N VAL A 55 -6.84 9.49 -10.20
CA VAL A 55 -7.34 8.14 -10.02
C VAL A 55 -8.51 7.90 -10.97
N GLY A 56 -8.30 7.04 -11.97
CA GLY A 56 -9.32 6.69 -12.96
C GLY A 56 -10.16 5.46 -12.58
N ARG A 57 -9.59 4.53 -11.82
CA ARG A 57 -10.26 3.26 -11.44
C ARG A 57 -9.74 2.72 -10.12
N VAL A 58 -10.63 2.09 -9.36
CA VAL A 58 -10.30 1.34 -8.15
C VAL A 58 -11.04 0.01 -8.21
N ALA A 59 -10.32 -1.08 -8.00
CA ALA A 59 -10.88 -2.42 -7.87
C ALA A 59 -10.41 -3.06 -6.58
N ALA A 60 -11.25 -3.87 -5.96
CA ALA A 60 -10.85 -4.64 -4.79
C ALA A 60 -11.54 -6.00 -4.77
N SER A 61 -10.83 -6.96 -4.20
CA SER A 61 -11.34 -8.30 -3.91
C SER A 61 -11.09 -8.62 -2.45
N LEU A 62 -12.17 -8.65 -1.67
CA LEU A 62 -12.17 -9.10 -0.29
C LEU A 62 -12.66 -10.53 -0.26
N ARG A 63 -11.81 -11.44 0.18
CA ARG A 63 -12.06 -12.89 0.16
C ARG A 63 -11.82 -13.51 1.52
N MET A 64 -12.43 -14.67 1.72
CA MET A 64 -12.16 -15.56 2.84
C MET A 64 -11.95 -16.96 2.31
N GLN A 65 -10.84 -17.59 2.69
CA GLN A 65 -10.54 -18.98 2.32
C GLN A 65 -10.54 -19.86 3.57
N ASN A 66 -11.65 -20.56 3.79
CA ASN A 66 -11.69 -21.62 4.80
C ASN A 66 -10.90 -22.83 4.32
N TRP A 67 -10.22 -23.52 5.24
CA TRP A 67 -9.43 -24.70 4.94
C TRP A 67 -10.20 -25.84 4.23
N ASP A 68 -11.53 -25.91 4.39
CA ASP A 68 -12.40 -26.94 3.80
C ASP A 68 -13.15 -26.49 2.54
N ALA A 69 -13.01 -25.23 2.14
CA ALA A 69 -13.66 -24.67 0.97
C ALA A 69 -12.84 -24.95 -0.31
N VAL A 70 -13.53 -25.34 -1.38
CA VAL A 70 -12.90 -25.56 -2.70
C VAL A 70 -12.58 -24.25 -3.40
N GLU A 71 -13.42 -23.23 -3.20
CA GLU A 71 -13.29 -21.90 -3.80
C GLU A 71 -13.35 -20.83 -2.70
N PRO A 72 -12.64 -19.70 -2.86
CA PRO A 72 -12.70 -18.60 -1.91
C PRO A 72 -14.08 -17.97 -1.91
N GLN A 73 -14.58 -17.62 -0.74
CA GLN A 73 -15.79 -16.84 -0.60
C GLN A 73 -15.46 -15.36 -0.83
N VAL A 74 -15.97 -14.78 -1.92
CA VAL A 74 -15.92 -13.33 -2.14
C VAL A 74 -16.93 -12.65 -1.20
N LEU A 75 -16.43 -11.72 -0.39
CA LEU A 75 -17.22 -10.96 0.56
C LEU A 75 -17.74 -9.66 -0.10
N PRO A 76 -18.97 -9.22 0.23
CA PRO A 76 -19.49 -7.95 -0.25
C PRO A 76 -18.60 -6.79 0.21
N LEU A 77 -18.17 -5.96 -0.72
CA LEU A 77 -17.47 -4.70 -0.47
C LEU A 77 -17.89 -3.70 -1.53
N GLN A 78 -17.93 -2.43 -1.17
CA GLN A 78 -18.12 -1.30 -2.08
C GLN A 78 -17.01 -0.29 -1.83
N LEU A 79 -16.80 0.64 -2.75
CA LEU A 79 -15.72 1.63 -2.67
C LEU A 79 -15.77 2.48 -1.38
N ASP A 80 -16.97 2.84 -0.92
CA ASP A 80 -17.20 3.60 0.32
C ASP A 80 -16.91 2.79 1.59
N GLY A 81 -16.92 1.46 1.51
CA GLY A 81 -16.54 0.54 2.59
C GLY A 81 -15.07 0.13 2.61
N LEU A 82 -14.26 0.53 1.61
CA LEU A 82 -12.87 0.08 1.48
C LEU A 82 -11.99 0.47 2.68
N ASP A 83 -12.20 1.67 3.23
CA ASP A 83 -11.49 2.15 4.41
C ASP A 83 -11.77 1.30 5.67
N GLU A 84 -13.05 0.96 5.89
CA GLU A 84 -13.43 0.06 6.99
C GLU A 84 -12.84 -1.34 6.79
N ALA A 85 -12.83 -1.85 5.56
CA ALA A 85 -12.23 -3.14 5.24
C ALA A 85 -10.73 -3.15 5.56
N ILE A 86 -9.95 -2.17 5.10
CA ILE A 86 -8.51 -2.02 5.40
C ILE A 86 -8.27 -1.95 6.91
N ARG A 87 -9.02 -1.12 7.64
CA ARG A 87 -8.89 -1.02 9.10
C ARG A 87 -9.24 -2.31 9.82
N SER A 88 -10.12 -3.15 9.25
CA SER A 88 -10.49 -4.43 9.83
C SER A 88 -9.34 -5.44 9.90
N PHE A 89 -8.26 -5.23 9.14
CA PHE A 89 -7.00 -6.00 9.23
C PHE A 89 -6.08 -5.52 10.37
N GLY A 90 -6.51 -4.53 11.17
CA GLY A 90 -5.81 -4.12 12.40
C GLY A 90 -4.48 -3.40 12.18
N GLY A 91 -4.29 -2.75 11.02
CA GLY A 91 -2.99 -2.21 10.63
C GLY A 91 -2.06 -3.31 10.10
N GLY A 92 -2.57 -4.16 9.20
CA GLY A 92 -1.76 -5.13 8.48
C GLY A 92 -0.75 -4.45 7.57
N ARG A 93 0.40 -5.11 7.37
CA ARG A 93 1.41 -4.65 6.41
C ARG A 93 0.90 -4.82 4.99
N LEU A 94 1.42 -4.00 4.09
CA LEU A 94 1.26 -4.23 2.66
C LEU A 94 2.02 -5.51 2.31
N HIS A 95 1.31 -6.53 1.84
CA HIS A 95 1.88 -7.74 1.28
C HIS A 95 2.22 -7.52 -0.19
N GLY A 96 3.45 -7.87 -0.57
CA GLY A 96 3.98 -7.70 -1.92
C GLY A 96 5.50 -7.47 -1.92
N TRP A 97 6.13 -7.74 -3.06
CA TRP A 97 7.54 -7.39 -3.32
C TRP A 97 7.67 -6.07 -4.06
N GLU A 98 6.73 -5.84 -4.98
CA GLU A 98 6.56 -4.64 -5.77
C GLU A 98 5.08 -4.26 -5.68
N PHE A 99 4.79 -2.97 -5.86
CA PHE A 99 3.44 -2.43 -5.69
C PHE A 99 3.03 -1.57 -6.88
N ILE A 100 3.98 -0.86 -7.49
CA ILE A 100 3.73 0.06 -8.60
C ILE A 100 4.11 -0.58 -9.94
N ASP A 101 3.21 -0.50 -10.92
CA ASP A 101 3.35 -0.95 -12.31
C ASP A 101 3.79 -2.43 -12.42
N LEU A 102 3.24 -3.27 -11.55
CA LEU A 102 3.32 -4.72 -11.65
C LEU A 102 2.74 -5.21 -12.98
N ASP A 103 3.24 -6.35 -13.44
CA ASP A 103 2.55 -7.05 -14.52
C ASP A 103 1.14 -7.52 -14.07
N ASP A 104 0.32 -7.90 -15.05
CA ASP A 104 -1.06 -8.31 -14.77
C ASP A 104 -1.17 -9.74 -14.18
N SER A 105 -0.08 -10.36 -13.70
CA SER A 105 -0.14 -11.73 -13.16
C SER A 105 -1.04 -11.82 -11.92
N GLY A 106 -0.90 -10.90 -10.98
CA GLY A 106 -1.77 -10.80 -9.80
C GLY A 106 -3.21 -10.55 -10.20
N TRP A 107 -3.44 -9.49 -10.97
CA TRP A 107 -4.77 -9.16 -11.51
C TRP A 107 -5.45 -10.30 -12.28
N THR A 108 -4.70 -11.10 -13.04
CA THR A 108 -5.25 -12.26 -13.75
C THR A 108 -5.76 -13.33 -12.79
N LEU A 109 -5.15 -13.47 -11.60
CA LEU A 109 -5.58 -14.44 -10.59
C LEU A 109 -6.85 -14.00 -9.86
N TRP A 110 -6.92 -12.74 -9.42
CA TRP A 110 -8.00 -12.29 -8.54
C TRP A 110 -9.05 -11.37 -9.21
N GLY A 111 -8.78 -10.88 -10.43
CA GLY A 111 -9.68 -10.00 -11.18
C GLY A 111 -11.01 -10.65 -11.61
N GLU A 112 -11.14 -11.97 -11.49
CA GLU A 112 -12.43 -12.68 -11.66
C GLU A 112 -13.21 -12.83 -10.35
N LEU A 113 -12.57 -12.52 -9.20
CA LEU A 113 -13.11 -12.70 -7.85
C LEU A 113 -13.41 -11.34 -7.18
N LEU A 114 -13.82 -10.34 -7.96
CA LEU A 114 -13.96 -8.97 -7.48
C LEU A 114 -15.13 -8.79 -6.52
N SER A 115 -14.88 -8.07 -5.42
CA SER A 115 -15.95 -7.52 -4.60
C SER A 115 -16.52 -6.26 -5.27
N PHE A 116 -15.66 -5.43 -5.88
CA PHE A 116 -16.08 -4.33 -6.74
C PHE A 116 -15.01 -3.94 -7.78
N ASP A 117 -15.48 -3.23 -8.80
CA ASP A 117 -14.68 -2.59 -9.83
C ASP A 117 -15.33 -1.25 -10.21
N THR A 118 -14.76 -0.14 -9.73
CA THR A 118 -15.35 1.19 -9.88
C THR A 118 -14.45 2.06 -10.75
N ARG A 119 -14.98 2.51 -11.88
CA ARG A 119 -14.41 3.64 -12.64
C ARG A 119 -14.81 4.95 -11.98
N ILE A 120 -13.82 5.79 -11.74
CA ILE A 120 -13.96 7.16 -11.23
C ILE A 120 -13.94 8.16 -12.38
N ASP A 121 -13.09 7.91 -13.38
CA ASP A 121 -12.96 8.73 -14.59
C ASP A 121 -12.62 7.85 -15.80
N ASP A 122 -12.83 8.39 -17.01
CA ASP A 122 -12.68 7.65 -18.27
C ASP A 122 -11.29 7.79 -18.92
N HIS A 123 -10.36 8.52 -18.31
CA HIS A 123 -8.99 8.63 -18.83
C HIS A 123 -8.19 7.34 -18.63
N ASP A 124 -7.19 7.14 -19.49
CA ASP A 124 -6.19 6.09 -19.29
C ASP A 124 -5.14 6.59 -18.29
N SER A 125 -5.18 6.05 -17.07
CA SER A 125 -4.19 6.39 -16.04
C SER A 125 -2.81 5.86 -16.39
N ALA A 126 -1.77 6.62 -16.04
CA ALA A 126 -0.38 6.29 -16.40
C ALA A 126 0.23 5.13 -15.59
N HIS A 127 -0.26 4.90 -14.38
CA HIS A 127 0.32 3.99 -13.41
C HIS A 127 -0.73 3.12 -12.71
N VAL A 128 -0.28 2.00 -12.14
CA VAL A 128 -1.09 1.10 -11.32
C VAL A 128 -0.40 0.86 -9.99
N LEU A 129 -1.16 0.94 -8.90
CA LEU A 129 -0.79 0.43 -7.58
C LEU A 129 -1.57 -0.85 -7.35
N GLU A 130 -0.91 -1.90 -6.90
CA GLU A 130 -1.53 -3.11 -6.35
C GLU A 130 -0.90 -3.43 -5.00
N PHE A 131 -1.73 -3.76 -4.01
CA PHE A 131 -1.29 -4.23 -2.71
C PHE A 131 -2.31 -5.19 -2.11
N SER A 132 -1.83 -6.05 -1.22
CA SER A 132 -2.67 -7.00 -0.50
C SER A 132 -2.54 -6.84 1.01
N GLN A 133 -3.59 -7.20 1.75
CA GLN A 133 -3.55 -7.40 3.20
C GLN A 133 -4.13 -8.78 3.52
N GLU A 134 -3.45 -9.52 4.39
CA GLU A 134 -3.85 -10.88 4.80
C GLU A 134 -3.90 -11.01 6.32
N GLU A 135 -4.82 -11.82 6.82
CA GLU A 135 -4.88 -12.25 8.23
C GLU A 135 -4.45 -13.71 8.36
N GLY A 136 -3.89 -14.13 9.50
CA GLY A 136 -3.24 -15.44 9.71
C GLY A 136 -3.98 -16.72 9.25
N ILE A 137 -4.42 -17.56 10.20
CA ILE A 137 -4.95 -18.91 9.89
C ILE A 137 -6.45 -18.81 9.55
N ASP A 138 -6.88 -19.45 8.46
CA ASP A 138 -8.14 -19.23 7.74
C ASP A 138 -8.26 -17.78 7.20
N PRO A 139 -7.34 -17.36 6.31
CA PRO A 139 -7.09 -15.96 6.00
C PRO A 139 -8.30 -15.30 5.35
N ARG A 140 -8.66 -14.14 5.89
CA ARG A 140 -9.23 -13.08 5.04
C ARG A 140 -8.10 -12.45 4.26
N GLU A 141 -8.37 -12.17 3.00
CA GLU A 141 -7.44 -11.56 2.06
C GLU A 141 -8.15 -10.38 1.39
N LEU A 142 -7.46 -9.25 1.30
CA LEU A 142 -7.92 -8.08 0.59
C LEU A 142 -6.87 -7.68 -0.43
N ASP A 143 -7.19 -7.81 -1.72
CA ASP A 143 -6.42 -7.20 -2.80
C ASP A 143 -7.06 -5.88 -3.20
N VAL A 144 -6.22 -4.88 -3.44
CA VAL A 144 -6.64 -3.56 -3.92
C VAL A 144 -5.78 -3.18 -5.12
N ARG A 145 -6.42 -2.72 -6.20
CA ARG A 145 -5.76 -2.16 -7.37
C ARG A 145 -6.29 -0.77 -7.68
N VAL A 146 -5.38 0.18 -7.89
CA VAL A 146 -5.67 1.59 -8.13
C VAL A 146 -4.96 2.02 -9.40
N TRP A 147 -5.70 2.56 -10.36
CA TRP A 147 -5.15 3.19 -11.57
C TRP A 147 -5.06 4.69 -11.34
N PHE A 148 -3.87 5.28 -11.48
CA PHE A 148 -3.59 6.68 -11.11
C PHE A 148 -2.50 7.32 -12.00
N ASP A 149 -2.33 8.65 -11.91
CA ASP A 149 -1.36 9.40 -12.73
C ASP A 149 -0.12 9.87 -11.96
N ASN A 150 -0.29 10.27 -10.70
CA ASN A 150 0.81 10.84 -9.92
C ASN A 150 0.65 10.59 -8.42
N VAL A 151 1.71 10.83 -7.66
CA VAL A 151 1.77 10.64 -6.20
C VAL A 151 2.27 11.91 -5.51
N LEU A 152 1.60 12.27 -4.43
CA LEU A 152 2.02 13.29 -3.46
C LEU A 152 2.24 12.61 -2.10
N ILE A 153 3.32 12.98 -1.40
CA ILE A 153 3.62 12.48 -0.06
C ILE A 153 3.53 13.63 0.93
N GLN A 154 2.84 13.43 2.05
CA GLN A 154 2.80 14.38 3.15
C GLN A 154 3.23 13.70 4.46
N ASP A 155 3.90 14.45 5.34
CA ASP A 155 4.20 14.01 6.70
C ASP A 155 2.96 14.07 7.61
N ALA A 156 3.11 13.63 8.86
CA ALA A 156 2.04 13.70 9.86
C ALA A 156 1.53 15.13 10.17
N ASN A 157 2.28 16.17 9.79
CA ASN A 157 1.89 17.58 9.94
C ASN A 157 1.26 18.16 8.65
N GLY A 158 1.05 17.34 7.63
CA GLY A 158 0.54 17.74 6.32
C GLY A 158 1.55 18.48 5.44
N GLN A 159 2.82 18.52 5.81
CA GLN A 159 3.88 19.10 4.99
C GLN A 159 4.27 18.14 3.87
N GLU A 160 4.40 18.66 2.65
CA GLU A 160 4.81 17.87 1.50
C GLU A 160 6.26 17.39 1.66
N ILE A 161 6.48 16.08 1.45
CA ILE A 161 7.80 15.47 1.34
C ILE A 161 8.08 15.26 -0.14
N PRO A 162 9.15 15.85 -0.71
CA PRO A 162 9.54 15.57 -2.08
C PRO A 162 9.73 14.06 -2.31
N LEU A 163 9.18 13.53 -3.41
CA LEU A 163 9.22 12.08 -3.69
C LEU A 163 10.64 11.49 -3.60
N ALA A 164 11.64 12.19 -4.15
CA ALA A 164 13.04 11.75 -4.07
C ALA A 164 13.57 11.67 -2.63
N GLN A 165 13.13 12.57 -1.74
CA GLN A 165 13.51 12.55 -0.33
C GLN A 165 12.82 11.41 0.41
N PHE A 166 11.55 11.17 0.13
CA PHE A 166 10.78 10.04 0.67
C PHE A 166 11.46 8.71 0.35
N ILE A 167 11.78 8.50 -0.94
CA ILE A 167 12.49 7.31 -1.43
C ILE A 167 13.86 7.18 -0.76
N ALA A 168 14.67 8.25 -0.75
CA ALA A 168 16.00 8.21 -0.15
C ALA A 168 15.98 7.85 1.34
N GLY A 169 14.93 8.23 2.06
CA GLY A 169 14.71 7.86 3.46
C GLY A 169 14.56 6.36 3.65
N ALA A 170 13.72 5.73 2.83
CA ALA A 170 13.53 4.28 2.86
C ALA A 170 14.78 3.53 2.39
N THR A 171 15.44 3.99 1.32
CA THR A 171 16.70 3.39 0.85
C THR A 171 17.77 3.40 1.95
N ARG A 172 17.92 4.50 2.70
CA ARG A 172 18.83 4.55 3.85
C ARG A 172 18.42 3.58 4.95
N TRP A 173 17.13 3.45 5.22
CA TRP A 173 16.63 2.50 6.21
C TRP A 173 17.01 1.07 5.85
N TRP A 174 16.74 0.65 4.62
CA TRP A 174 17.07 -0.70 4.14
C TRP A 174 18.58 -0.97 4.11
N ALA A 175 19.39 0.00 3.65
CA ALA A 175 20.84 -0.14 3.69
C ALA A 175 21.39 -0.27 5.11
N ALA A 176 20.80 0.45 6.08
CA ALA A 176 21.17 0.36 7.49
C ALA A 176 20.69 -0.97 8.11
N HIS A 177 19.50 -1.45 7.74
CA HIS A 177 18.98 -2.75 8.15
C HIS A 177 19.91 -3.88 7.70
N ASP A 178 20.31 -3.88 6.42
CA ASP A 178 21.22 -4.88 5.85
C ASP A 178 22.62 -4.85 6.51
N ALA A 179 23.04 -3.68 7.01
CA ALA A 179 24.28 -3.53 7.77
C ALA A 179 24.16 -3.91 9.26
N GLY A 180 22.98 -4.32 9.74
CA GLY A 180 22.72 -4.62 11.14
C GLY A 180 22.72 -3.39 12.05
N ASP A 181 22.42 -2.21 11.50
CA ASP A 181 22.34 -0.97 12.29
C ASP A 181 21.14 -1.04 13.27
N PRO A 182 21.36 -0.83 14.58
CA PRO A 182 20.28 -0.89 15.57
C PRO A 182 19.19 0.17 15.35
N ARG A 183 19.48 1.24 14.62
CA ARG A 183 18.48 2.27 14.24
C ARG A 183 17.46 1.75 13.23
N ALA A 184 17.79 0.70 12.49
CA ALA A 184 16.94 0.07 11.49
C ALA A 184 16.40 -1.28 11.96
N THR A 185 16.20 -1.46 13.28
CA THR A 185 15.55 -2.65 13.83
C THR A 185 14.09 -2.34 14.16
N ARG A 186 13.16 -3.13 13.62
CA ARG A 186 11.71 -3.00 13.88
C ARG A 186 11.10 -4.38 14.16
N PRO A 187 10.27 -4.53 15.21
CA PRO A 187 9.52 -5.77 15.43
C PRO A 187 8.71 -6.14 14.18
N GLY A 188 8.74 -7.43 13.82
CA GLY A 188 8.03 -7.96 12.66
C GLY A 188 8.72 -7.77 11.31
N VAL A 189 9.82 -7.00 11.22
CA VAL A 189 10.71 -7.06 10.05
C VAL A 189 11.72 -8.17 10.27
N ALA A 190 11.88 -9.06 9.29
CA ALA A 190 12.86 -10.14 9.37
C ALA A 190 14.29 -9.57 9.45
N PRO A 191 15.18 -10.12 10.30
CA PRO A 191 16.55 -9.63 10.39
C PRO A 191 17.30 -9.82 9.07
N PRO A 192 18.38 -9.04 8.83
CA PRO A 192 19.23 -9.23 7.66
C PRO A 192 19.83 -10.64 7.64
N LEU A 193 19.94 -11.22 6.43
CA LEU A 193 20.45 -12.57 6.18
C LEU A 193 21.97 -12.70 6.44
#